data_AF-E1QGB4-F1
#
_entry.id   AF-E1QGB4-F1
#
_cell.length_a   1.000
_cell.length_b   1.000
_cell.length_c   1.000
_cell.angle_alpha   90.00
_cell.angle_beta   90.00
_cell.angle_gamma   90.00
#
_symmetry.space_group_name_H-M   'P 1'
#
loop_
_entity.id
_entity.type
_entity.pdbx_description
1 polymer ?
#
loop_
_entity_poly.entity_id
_entity_poly.type
_entity_poly.pdbx_seq_one_letter_code
_entity_poly.pdbx_strand_id
1 'polypeptide(L)'
;MNSPEWNVNWRAAFEWAQQAGRPVLIDFHLPECVGCRMMEAETFPDRDVRATIDGHMTPLRVHADALPHSEDYGVRWTPWLVVAAADGRQLQAAAGFQPAAELTPWLLLGLAKFEMLERRWLGALNHLERVISLHPKSAAAAEAVFLRGVAGYRQSAQALHLKSAYRKLTEEYPTSVWAGRARPYKNF
;
A
#
# COMPACT_ATOMS: atom_id res chain seq x y z
N MET A 1 -0.53 -1.58 25.10
CA MET A 1 0.18 -2.31 24.03
C MET A 1 0.36 -1.34 22.87
N ASN A 2 1.54 -1.27 22.27
CA ASN A 2 1.85 -0.25 21.27
C ASN A 2 1.74 -0.76 19.82
N SER A 3 1.14 -1.92 19.52
CA SER A 3 0.96 -2.46 18.16
C SER A 3 -0.51 -2.35 17.70
N PRO A 4 -0.82 -2.45 16.39
CA PRO A 4 -2.19 -2.51 15.89
C PRO A 4 -2.99 -3.66 16.52
N GLU A 5 -4.31 -3.50 16.64
CA GLU A 5 -5.21 -4.53 17.14
C GLU A 5 -5.49 -5.58 16.05
N TRP A 6 -4.60 -6.57 15.94
CA TRP A 6 -4.70 -7.61 14.92
C TRP A 6 -5.89 -8.54 15.12
N ASN A 7 -6.74 -8.67 14.11
CA ASN A 7 -7.69 -9.77 14.02
C ASN A 7 -6.96 -11.06 13.63
N VAL A 8 -7.44 -12.21 14.11
CA VAL A 8 -6.91 -13.55 13.71
C VAL A 8 -7.96 -14.42 12.99
N ASN A 9 -9.17 -13.89 12.85
CA ASN A 9 -10.28 -14.56 12.16
C ASN A 9 -10.40 -13.99 10.75
N TRP A 10 -9.98 -14.77 9.75
CA TRP A 10 -10.02 -14.40 8.33
C TRP A 10 -11.40 -13.89 7.90
N ARG A 11 -12.44 -14.71 8.10
CA ARG A 11 -13.80 -14.41 7.66
C ARG A 11 -14.33 -13.13 8.31
N ALA A 12 -14.15 -12.99 9.62
CA ALA A 12 -14.61 -11.80 10.35
C ALA A 12 -13.89 -10.52 9.88
N ALA A 13 -12.58 -10.59 9.59
CA ALA A 13 -11.83 -9.44 9.11
C ALA A 13 -12.32 -8.97 7.73
N PHE A 14 -12.57 -9.88 6.79
CA PHE A 14 -13.09 -9.52 5.47
C PHE A 14 -14.55 -9.05 5.52
N GLU A 15 -15.40 -9.67 6.35
CA GLU A 15 -16.78 -9.20 6.57
C GLU A 15 -16.80 -7.77 7.14
N TRP A 16 -15.93 -7.47 8.11
CA TRP A 16 -15.81 -6.12 8.66
C TRP A 16 -15.25 -5.14 7.62
N ALA A 17 -14.19 -5.49 6.90
CA ALA A 17 -13.62 -4.64 5.86
C ALA A 17 -14.66 -4.23 4.81
N GLN A 18 -15.51 -5.18 4.39
CA GLN A 18 -16.63 -4.93 3.49
C GLN A 18 -17.64 -3.94 4.09
N GLN A 19 -18.05 -4.12 5.35
CA GLN A 19 -19.00 -3.24 6.04
C GLN A 19 -18.45 -1.83 6.25
N ALA A 20 -17.15 -1.73 6.59
CA ALA A 20 -16.47 -0.47 6.83
C ALA A 20 -16.07 0.26 5.53
N GLY A 21 -16.13 -0.41 4.38
CA GLY A 21 -15.68 0.13 3.10
C GLY A 21 -14.18 0.43 3.06
N ARG A 22 -13.38 -0.43 3.71
CA ARG A 22 -11.92 -0.31 3.89
C ARG A 22 -11.20 -1.56 3.36
N PRO A 23 -9.92 -1.46 2.95
CA PRO A 23 -9.13 -2.64 2.62
C PRO A 23 -8.67 -3.40 3.87
N VAL A 24 -8.31 -4.67 3.67
CA VAL A 24 -7.66 -5.51 4.68
C VAL A 24 -6.15 -5.37 4.56
N LEU A 25 -5.46 -5.13 5.68
CA LEU A 25 -4.01 -5.31 5.78
C LEU A 25 -3.74 -6.69 6.37
N ILE A 26 -3.15 -7.59 5.59
CA ILE A 26 -2.83 -8.94 6.00
C ILE A 26 -1.34 -9.02 6.34
N ASP A 27 -1.02 -9.48 7.53
CA ASP A 27 0.33 -9.81 7.99
C ASP A 27 0.46 -11.34 8.11
N PHE A 28 1.04 -11.95 7.07
CA PHE A 28 1.44 -13.35 7.12
C PHE A 28 2.77 -13.49 7.87
N HIS A 29 2.71 -14.09 9.05
CA HIS A 29 3.80 -14.09 10.01
C HIS A 29 4.14 -15.50 10.53
N LEU A 30 5.35 -15.63 11.08
CA LEU A 30 5.80 -16.77 11.88
C LEU A 30 6.42 -16.25 13.19
N PRO A 31 6.15 -16.86 14.37
CA PRO A 31 6.74 -16.40 15.62
C PRO A 31 8.28 -16.43 15.64
N GLU A 32 8.86 -17.46 15.00
CA GLU A 32 10.32 -17.66 14.97
C GLU A 32 11.04 -16.80 13.92
N CYS A 33 10.29 -16.07 13.09
CA CYS A 33 10.84 -15.22 12.04
C CYS A 33 11.45 -13.93 12.62
N VAL A 34 12.76 -13.74 12.39
CA VAL A 34 13.52 -12.56 12.85
C VAL A 34 12.91 -11.26 12.34
N GLY A 35 12.61 -11.18 11.03
CA GLY A 35 12.00 -9.99 10.44
C GLY A 35 10.61 -9.68 11.01
N CYS A 36 9.85 -10.70 11.40
CA CYS A 36 8.53 -10.56 11.99
C CYS A 36 8.62 -9.98 13.41
N ARG A 37 9.59 -10.44 14.20
CA ARG A 37 9.89 -9.85 15.52
C ARG A 37 10.40 -8.42 15.42
N MET A 38 11.19 -8.08 14.40
CA MET A 38 11.62 -6.71 14.15
C MET A 38 10.43 -5.82 13.76
N MET A 39 9.53 -6.29 12.89
CA MET A 39 8.29 -5.57 12.58
C MET A 39 7.50 -5.23 13.85
N GLU A 40 7.35 -6.20 14.77
CA GLU A 40 6.65 -5.99 16.04
C GLU A 40 7.33 -5.03 17.01
N ALA A 41 8.66 -5.06 17.06
CA ALA A 41 9.41 -4.24 17.98
C ALA A 41 9.55 -2.79 17.51
N GLU A 42 9.71 -2.59 16.19
CA GLU A 42 10.19 -1.32 15.63
C GLU A 42 9.20 -0.68 14.66
N THR A 43 8.53 -1.47 13.82
CA THR A 43 7.74 -0.94 12.70
C THR A 43 6.28 -0.72 13.08
N PHE A 44 5.59 -1.78 13.52
CA PHE A 44 4.18 -1.70 13.88
C PHE A 44 3.89 -0.75 15.04
N PRO A 45 4.81 -0.52 16.00
CA PRO A 45 4.59 0.47 17.04
C PRO A 45 4.76 1.92 16.64
N ASP A 46 5.41 2.17 15.51
CA ASP A 46 5.59 3.51 14.98
C ASP A 46 4.24 4.25 14.90
N ARG A 47 4.25 5.52 15.30
CA ARG A 47 3.04 6.32 15.44
C ARG A 47 2.30 6.47 14.12
N ASP A 48 3.02 6.73 13.03
CA ASP A 48 2.39 7.03 11.74
C ASP A 48 1.95 5.75 11.04
N VAL A 49 2.68 4.64 11.25
CA VAL A 49 2.24 3.31 10.84
C VAL A 49 0.91 2.96 11.50
N ARG A 50 0.81 3.06 12.84
CA ARG A 50 -0.44 2.76 13.56
C ARG A 50 -1.59 3.64 13.15
N ALA A 51 -1.36 4.96 13.13
CA ALA A 51 -2.40 5.90 12.73
C ALA A 51 -2.95 5.59 11.33
N THR A 52 -2.09 5.12 10.43
CA THR A 52 -2.51 4.71 9.08
C THR A 52 -3.31 3.42 9.10
N ILE A 53 -2.88 2.40 9.83
CA ILE A 53 -3.56 1.10 9.93
C ILE A 53 -4.93 1.26 10.62
N ASP A 54 -4.95 1.78 11.84
CA ASP A 54 -6.16 1.87 12.67
C ASP A 54 -7.20 2.84 12.05
N GLY A 55 -6.72 3.89 11.39
CA GLY A 55 -7.56 4.90 10.77
C GLY A 55 -8.23 4.45 9.48
N HIS A 56 -7.60 3.55 8.71
CA HIS A 56 -7.97 3.32 7.31
C HIS A 56 -8.07 1.87 6.86
N MET A 57 -7.65 0.90 7.68
CA MET A 57 -7.57 -0.51 7.28
C MET A 57 -8.22 -1.43 8.32
N THR A 58 -8.50 -2.66 7.91
CA THR A 58 -8.81 -3.76 8.82
C THR A 58 -7.57 -4.64 8.97
N PRO A 59 -6.84 -4.59 10.10
CA PRO A 59 -5.65 -5.42 10.32
C PRO A 59 -6.03 -6.88 10.57
N LEU A 60 -5.40 -7.78 9.82
CA LEU A 60 -5.56 -9.23 9.92
C LEU A 60 -4.19 -9.88 10.00
N ARG A 61 -3.99 -10.74 10.98
CA ARG A 61 -2.77 -11.51 11.17
C ARG A 61 -3.05 -12.98 10.93
N VAL A 62 -2.18 -13.61 10.15
CA VAL A 62 -2.36 -14.97 9.67
C VAL A 62 -1.05 -15.73 9.77
N HIS A 63 -1.09 -16.96 10.27
CA HIS A 63 0.09 -17.82 10.24
C HIS A 63 0.52 -18.04 8.78
N ALA A 64 1.83 -17.96 8.49
CA ALA A 64 2.31 -18.02 7.11
C ALA A 64 2.01 -19.35 6.39
N ASP A 65 1.76 -20.43 7.14
CA ASP A 65 1.37 -21.75 6.60
C ASP A 65 -0.16 -21.99 6.58
N ALA A 66 -0.97 -20.97 6.84
CA ALA A 66 -2.43 -21.13 6.90
C ALA A 66 -3.04 -21.29 5.49
N LEU A 67 -3.21 -22.54 5.07
CA LEU A 67 -3.90 -22.88 3.83
C LEU A 67 -5.43 -22.66 3.92
N PRO A 68 -6.10 -22.29 2.82
CA PRO A 68 -5.53 -22.01 1.48
C PRO A 68 -4.92 -20.60 1.36
N HIS A 69 -5.13 -19.73 2.34
CA HIS A 69 -4.84 -18.30 2.24
C HIS A 69 -3.39 -17.97 1.92
N SER A 70 -2.42 -18.69 2.51
CA SER A 70 -1.01 -18.47 2.18
C SER A 70 -0.67 -18.81 0.74
N GLU A 71 -1.31 -19.82 0.14
CA GLU A 71 -1.15 -20.15 -1.28
C GLU A 71 -1.84 -19.13 -2.19
N ASP A 72 -3.06 -18.72 -1.84
CA ASP A 72 -3.84 -17.73 -2.60
C ASP A 72 -3.09 -16.39 -2.75
N TYR A 73 -2.33 -16.00 -1.72
CA TYR A 73 -1.50 -14.78 -1.72
C TYR A 73 -0.02 -15.04 -2.06
N GLY A 74 0.34 -16.26 -2.45
CA GLY A 74 1.69 -16.60 -2.91
C GLY A 74 2.78 -16.41 -1.85
N VAL A 75 2.48 -16.65 -0.58
CA VAL A 75 3.41 -16.48 0.53
C VAL A 75 4.56 -17.48 0.40
N ARG A 76 5.78 -16.96 0.22
CA ARG A 76 7.03 -17.76 0.13
C ARG A 76 8.10 -17.36 1.15
N TRP A 77 7.96 -16.18 1.75
CA TRP A 77 8.94 -15.62 2.67
C TRP A 77 8.25 -14.70 3.67
N THR A 78 8.69 -14.68 4.93
CA THR A 78 8.07 -13.88 5.99
C THR A 78 8.98 -12.76 6.53
N PRO A 79 8.42 -11.65 7.03
CA PRO A 79 6.99 -11.31 6.99
C PRO A 79 6.51 -11.07 5.55
N TRP A 80 5.26 -11.37 5.27
CA TRP A 80 4.62 -11.09 3.98
C TRP A 80 3.38 -10.24 4.20
N LEU A 81 3.45 -8.99 3.77
CA LEU A 81 2.37 -8.03 3.93
C LEU A 81 1.56 -7.94 2.66
N VAL A 82 0.24 -7.85 2.80
CA VAL A 82 -0.69 -7.66 1.69
C VAL A 82 -1.69 -6.57 2.04
N VAL A 83 -1.93 -5.65 1.10
CA VAL A 83 -3.16 -4.84 1.10
C VAL A 83 -4.13 -5.50 0.11
N ALA A 84 -5.27 -5.95 0.61
CA ALA A 84 -6.31 -6.60 -0.19
C ALA A 84 -7.63 -5.81 -0.13
N ALA A 85 -8.36 -5.76 -1.24
CA ALA A 85 -9.75 -5.34 -1.23
C ALA A 85 -10.62 -6.39 -0.51
N ALA A 86 -11.83 -5.99 -0.10
CA ALA A 86 -12.74 -6.85 0.65
C ALA A 86 -13.24 -8.08 -0.16
N ASP A 87 -13.07 -8.08 -1.49
CA ASP A 87 -13.31 -9.24 -2.36
C ASP A 87 -12.12 -10.21 -2.44
N GLY A 88 -11.05 -9.97 -1.68
CA GLY A 88 -9.83 -10.78 -1.69
C GLY A 88 -8.77 -10.33 -2.69
N ARG A 89 -9.06 -9.36 -3.57
CA ARG A 89 -8.10 -8.93 -4.59
C ARG A 89 -6.88 -8.25 -3.98
N GLN A 90 -5.70 -8.79 -4.25
CA GLN A 90 -4.44 -8.16 -3.86
C GLN A 90 -4.21 -6.86 -4.63
N LEU A 91 -3.99 -5.77 -3.90
CA LEU A 91 -3.66 -4.44 -4.42
C LEU A 91 -2.17 -4.13 -4.29
N GLN A 92 -1.55 -4.67 -3.24
CA GLN A 92 -0.14 -4.48 -2.98
C GLN A 92 0.40 -5.62 -2.11
N ALA A 93 1.66 -5.98 -2.32
CA ALA A 93 2.35 -6.96 -1.49
C ALA A 93 3.81 -6.54 -1.25
N ALA A 94 4.36 -6.95 -0.11
CA ALA A 94 5.77 -6.75 0.24
C ALA A 94 6.30 -7.97 0.98
N ALA A 95 7.51 -8.40 0.60
CA ALA A 95 8.22 -9.49 1.23
C ALA A 95 9.32 -8.96 2.15
N GLY A 96 9.48 -9.58 3.32
CA GLY A 96 10.53 -9.25 4.26
C GLY A 96 10.24 -8.01 5.12
N PHE A 97 11.16 -7.75 6.04
CA PHE A 97 11.08 -6.64 6.98
C PHE A 97 10.90 -5.29 6.27
N GLN A 98 9.95 -4.50 6.77
CA GLN A 98 9.68 -3.14 6.28
C GLN A 98 10.03 -2.15 7.39
N PRO A 99 11.02 -1.27 7.21
CA PRO A 99 11.25 -0.16 8.14
C PRO A 99 10.03 0.77 8.20
N ALA A 100 9.77 1.40 9.35
CA ALA A 100 8.62 2.31 9.53
C ALA A 100 8.55 3.43 8.47
N ALA A 101 9.71 4.01 8.12
CA ALA A 101 9.83 5.05 7.11
C ALA A 101 9.40 4.61 5.69
N GLU A 102 9.45 3.31 5.41
CA GLU A 102 8.98 2.72 4.14
C GLU A 102 7.56 2.15 4.26
N LEU A 103 7.17 1.62 5.43
CA LEU A 103 5.86 1.02 5.59
C LEU A 103 4.74 2.06 5.49
N THR A 104 4.87 3.24 6.12
CA THR A 104 3.83 4.29 6.04
C THR A 104 3.51 4.70 4.58
N PRO A 105 4.48 5.09 3.73
CA PRO A 105 4.19 5.41 2.34
C PRO A 105 3.74 4.20 1.53
N TRP A 106 4.20 2.99 1.85
CA TRP A 106 3.66 1.77 1.25
C TRP A 106 2.18 1.56 1.58
N LEU A 107 1.76 1.74 2.84
CA LEU A 107 0.34 1.64 3.26
C LEU A 107 -0.53 2.69 2.55
N LEU A 108 -0.06 3.95 2.48
CA LEU A 108 -0.75 5.02 1.75
C LEU A 108 -0.90 4.70 0.26
N LEU A 109 0.12 4.12 -0.37
CA LEU A 109 0.04 3.68 -1.76
C LEU A 109 -0.99 2.54 -1.95
N GLY A 110 -1.11 1.63 -0.97
CA GLY A 110 -2.14 0.59 -0.96
C GLY A 110 -3.55 1.17 -0.84
N LEU A 111 -3.75 2.16 0.04
CA LEU A 111 -5.01 2.91 0.16
C LEU A 111 -5.36 3.63 -1.14
N ALA A 112 -4.38 4.27 -1.78
CA ALA A 112 -4.60 4.92 -3.07
C ALA A 112 -5.07 3.92 -4.14
N LYS A 113 -4.44 2.75 -4.23
CA LYS A 113 -4.84 1.68 -5.17
C LYS A 113 -6.25 1.15 -4.87
N PHE A 114 -6.62 1.04 -3.59
CA PHE A 114 -7.98 0.68 -3.18
C PHE A 114 -8.99 1.73 -3.63
N GLU A 115 -8.75 3.02 -3.34
CA GLU A 115 -9.62 4.11 -3.76
C GLU A 115 -9.74 4.19 -5.29
N MET A 116 -8.66 3.92 -6.02
CA MET A 116 -8.70 3.83 -7.49
C MET A 116 -9.55 2.65 -7.98
N LEU A 117 -9.45 1.47 -7.34
CA LEU A 117 -10.31 0.32 -7.64
C LEU A 117 -11.80 0.68 -7.48
N GLU A 118 -12.12 1.39 -6.38
CA GLU A 118 -13.46 1.88 -6.06
C GLU A 118 -13.88 3.13 -6.85
N ARG A 119 -13.04 3.62 -7.78
CA ARG A 119 -13.24 4.83 -8.59
C ARG A 119 -13.42 6.12 -7.76
N ARG A 120 -12.92 6.13 -6.54
CA ARG A 120 -12.90 7.28 -5.62
C ARG A 120 -11.64 8.11 -5.85
N TRP A 121 -11.56 8.77 -7.00
CA TRP A 121 -10.31 9.40 -7.45
C TRP A 121 -9.79 10.51 -6.53
N LEU A 122 -10.68 11.29 -5.90
CA LEU A 122 -10.25 12.33 -4.94
C LEU A 122 -9.59 11.72 -3.69
N GLY A 123 -10.09 10.60 -3.19
CA GLY A 123 -9.48 9.85 -2.08
C GLY A 123 -8.11 9.32 -2.48
N ALA A 124 -8.02 8.70 -3.66
CA ALA A 124 -6.74 8.24 -4.21
C ALA A 124 -5.71 9.38 -4.33
N LEU A 125 -6.12 10.52 -4.89
CA LEU A 125 -5.25 11.69 -5.04
C LEU A 125 -4.74 12.19 -3.68
N ASN A 126 -5.57 12.22 -2.64
CA ASN A 126 -5.14 12.62 -1.29
C ASN A 126 -4.01 11.72 -0.76
N HIS A 127 -4.20 10.39 -0.82
CA HIS A 127 -3.18 9.44 -0.36
C HIS A 127 -1.88 9.54 -1.17
N LEU A 128 -1.98 9.68 -2.50
CA LEU A 128 -0.82 9.82 -3.39
C LEU A 128 -0.04 11.11 -3.09
N GLU A 129 -0.73 12.23 -2.87
CA GLU A 129 -0.08 13.48 -2.48
C GLU A 129 0.63 13.39 -1.14
N ARG A 130 0.07 12.65 -0.17
CA ARG A 130 0.75 12.40 1.11
C ARG A 130 2.05 11.63 0.93
N VAL A 131 2.07 10.59 0.07
CA VAL A 131 3.31 9.89 -0.26
C VAL A 131 4.33 10.83 -0.89
N ILE A 132 3.92 11.60 -1.91
CA ILE A 132 4.81 12.47 -2.68
C ILE A 132 5.37 13.63 -1.83
N SER A 133 4.55 14.21 -0.95
CA SER A 133 4.95 15.38 -0.16
C SER A 133 5.69 15.02 1.12
N LEU A 134 5.27 13.95 1.83
CA LEU A 134 5.82 13.60 3.13
C LEU A 134 6.93 12.54 3.04
N HIS A 135 6.92 11.71 1.99
CA HIS A 135 7.86 10.60 1.83
C HIS A 135 8.53 10.57 0.43
N PRO A 136 9.05 11.70 -0.08
CA PRO A 136 9.57 11.79 -1.45
C PRO A 136 10.78 10.89 -1.73
N LYS A 137 11.45 10.35 -0.70
CA LYS A 137 12.61 9.46 -0.86
C LYS A 137 12.27 7.97 -0.70
N SER A 138 11.03 7.65 -0.38
CA SER A 138 10.59 6.26 -0.18
C SER A 138 10.56 5.47 -1.49
N ALA A 139 10.62 4.16 -1.39
CA ALA A 139 10.48 3.27 -2.55
C ALA A 139 9.12 3.44 -3.26
N ALA A 140 8.08 3.85 -2.51
CA ALA A 140 6.74 4.09 -3.03
C ALA A 140 6.60 5.42 -3.80
N ALA A 141 7.52 6.37 -3.63
CA ALA A 141 7.35 7.74 -4.11
C ALA A 141 7.17 7.85 -5.63
N ALA A 142 8.04 7.18 -6.40
CA ALA A 142 7.96 7.20 -7.85
C ALA A 142 6.67 6.55 -8.38
N GLU A 143 6.20 5.46 -7.76
CA GLU A 143 4.91 4.87 -8.10
C GLU A 143 3.76 5.83 -7.80
N ALA A 144 3.82 6.52 -6.66
CA ALA A 144 2.80 7.49 -6.27
C ALA A 144 2.70 8.65 -7.27
N VAL A 145 3.83 9.19 -7.75
CA VAL A 145 3.81 10.23 -8.80
C VAL A 145 3.14 9.71 -10.08
N PHE A 146 3.48 8.49 -10.51
CA PHE A 146 2.88 7.88 -11.68
C PHE A 146 1.35 7.73 -11.52
N LEU A 147 0.91 7.11 -10.42
CA LEU A 147 -0.51 6.89 -10.15
C LEU A 147 -1.28 8.18 -9.93
N ARG A 148 -0.65 9.24 -9.39
CA ARG A 148 -1.27 10.57 -9.25
C ARG A 148 -1.58 11.17 -10.62
N GLY A 149 -0.69 11.00 -11.59
CA GLY A 149 -0.95 11.36 -12.99
C GLY A 149 -2.16 10.63 -13.55
N VAL A 150 -2.20 9.30 -13.36
CA VAL A 150 -3.31 8.45 -13.83
C VAL A 150 -4.64 8.82 -13.17
N ALA A 151 -4.67 8.90 -11.84
CA ALA A 151 -5.87 9.26 -11.08
C ALA A 151 -6.37 10.67 -11.42
N GLY A 152 -5.45 11.64 -11.58
CA GLY A 152 -5.80 13.00 -12.00
C GLY A 152 -6.44 13.03 -13.38
N TYR A 153 -5.87 12.31 -14.35
CA TYR A 153 -6.47 12.18 -15.68
C TYR A 153 -7.83 11.48 -15.62
N ARG A 154 -7.98 10.39 -14.86
CA ARG A 154 -9.25 9.70 -14.68
C ARG A 154 -10.33 10.58 -14.06
N GLN A 155 -9.95 11.49 -13.17
CA GLN A 155 -10.86 12.43 -12.52
C GLN A 155 -11.30 13.58 -13.43
N SER A 156 -10.43 14.11 -14.29
CA SER A 156 -10.67 15.38 -15.00
C SER A 156 -10.69 15.28 -16.54
N ALA A 157 -10.28 14.13 -17.10
CA ALA A 157 -9.98 13.94 -18.52
C ALA A 157 -8.88 14.87 -19.09
N GLN A 158 -8.12 15.55 -18.23
CA GLN A 158 -7.07 16.47 -18.67
C GLN A 158 -5.72 15.77 -18.78
N ALA A 159 -5.19 15.70 -20.00
CA ALA A 159 -3.90 15.06 -20.28
C ALA A 159 -2.72 15.71 -19.54
N LEU A 160 -2.87 16.97 -19.09
CA LEU A 160 -1.89 17.70 -18.30
C LEU A 160 -1.43 16.95 -17.03
N HIS A 161 -2.30 16.15 -16.41
CA HIS A 161 -1.93 15.34 -15.24
C HIS A 161 -0.88 14.28 -15.58
N LEU A 162 -1.03 13.60 -16.73
CA LEU A 162 -0.08 12.60 -17.22
C LEU A 162 1.25 13.27 -17.59
N LYS A 163 1.18 14.41 -18.29
CA LYS A 163 2.36 15.20 -18.67
C LYS A 163 3.15 15.68 -17.45
N SER A 164 2.45 16.15 -16.41
CA SER A 164 3.07 16.60 -15.17
C SER A 164 3.72 15.46 -14.39
N ALA A 165 3.08 14.28 -14.36
CA ALA A 165 3.68 13.09 -13.77
C ALA A 165 4.96 12.66 -14.50
N TYR A 166 4.96 12.67 -15.84
CA TYR A 166 6.16 12.36 -16.63
C TYR A 166 7.31 13.32 -16.32
N ARG A 167 7.08 14.63 -16.35
CA ARG A 167 8.12 15.63 -16.03
C ARG A 167 8.73 15.39 -14.65
N LYS A 168 7.87 15.29 -13.62
CA LYS A 168 8.32 15.05 -12.25
C LYS A 168 9.11 13.74 -12.12
N LEU A 169 8.67 12.66 -12.76
CA LEU A 169 9.40 11.39 -12.75
C LEU A 169 10.76 11.49 -13.41
N THR A 170 10.87 12.18 -14.55
CA THR A 170 12.15 12.36 -15.24
C THR A 170 13.11 13.30 -14.52
N GLU A 171 12.59 14.29 -13.78
CA GLU A 171 13.38 15.28 -13.06
C GLU A 171 13.84 14.76 -11.69
N GLU A 172 12.94 14.12 -10.94
CA GLU A 172 13.19 13.76 -9.53
C GLU A 172 13.45 12.26 -9.33
N TYR A 173 12.97 11.39 -10.22
CA TYR A 173 13.11 9.93 -10.11
C TYR A 173 13.64 9.28 -11.41
N PRO A 174 14.70 9.83 -12.05
CA PRO A 174 15.10 9.46 -13.41
C PRO A 174 15.48 7.98 -13.57
N THR A 175 15.96 7.34 -12.50
CA THR A 175 16.37 5.93 -12.49
C THR A 175 15.24 4.96 -12.12
N SER A 176 14.05 5.47 -11.76
CA SER A 176 12.92 4.63 -11.38
C SER A 176 12.31 3.93 -12.60
N VAL A 177 11.77 2.72 -12.39
CA VAL A 177 10.98 2.01 -13.42
C VAL A 177 9.77 2.83 -13.89
N TRP A 178 9.26 3.70 -13.01
CA TRP A 178 8.09 4.54 -13.26
C TRP A 178 8.39 5.68 -14.23
N ALA A 179 9.60 6.24 -14.22
CA ALA A 179 10.03 7.18 -15.26
C ALA A 179 10.01 6.52 -16.65
N GLY A 180 10.45 5.26 -16.75
CA GLY A 180 10.35 4.45 -17.98
C GLY A 180 8.90 4.19 -18.40
N ARG A 181 8.02 3.82 -17.45
CA ARG A 181 6.60 3.57 -17.70
C ARG A 181 5.82 4.83 -18.10
N ALA A 182 6.27 6.01 -17.66
CA ALA A 182 5.66 7.29 -18.00
C ALA A 182 6.05 7.81 -19.40
N ARG A 183 6.97 7.17 -20.13
CA ARG A 183 7.40 7.62 -21.47
C ARG A 183 6.27 7.91 -22.46
N PRO A 184 5.15 7.14 -22.51
CA PRO A 184 4.02 7.49 -23.38
C PRO A 184 3.43 8.88 -23.09
N TYR A 185 3.60 9.41 -21.88
CA TYR A 185 3.04 10.68 -21.45
C TYR A 185 3.82 11.92 -21.92
N LYS A 186 5.00 11.72 -22.53
CA LYS A 186 5.89 12.79 -23.00
C LYS A 186 5.22 13.76 -23.99
N ASN A 187 4.37 13.23 -24.87
CA ASN A 187 3.82 13.96 -26.01
C ASN A 187 2.36 14.39 -25.83
N PHE A 188 1.79 14.21 -24.63
CA PHE A 188 0.48 14.75 -24.29
C PHE A 188 0.53 16.26 -24.04
#